data_AF-A0A1F9ZAU4-F1
#
_entry.id   AF-A0A1F9ZAU4-F1
#
_cell.length_a   1.000
_cell.length_b   1.000
_cell.length_c   1.000
_cell.angle_alpha   90.00
_cell.angle_beta   90.00
_cell.angle_gamma   90.00
#
_symmetry.space_group_name_H-M   'P 1'
#
loop_
_entity.id
_entity.type
_entity.pdbx_description
1 polymer ?
#
loop_
_entity_poly.entity_id
_entity_poly.type
_entity_poly.pdbx_seq_one_letter_code
_entity_poly.pdbx_strand_id
1 'polypeptide(L)'
;MRARSGHIQFDRKVTWRSLAPAFRPVLLKFLEETQQLPEDLENVEVLIEENMRDLRKGRKPEGYNREGSMRLVFPIGNRVEFYIYGRGKTVEVARVTEQVSRVLQKHRLKHTIEWDRLKLFAEKKA
;
A
#
# COMPACT_ATOMS: atom_id res chain seq x y z
N MET A 1 10.83 7.92 -13.04
CA MET A 1 10.83 6.51 -13.50
C MET A 1 9.39 6.09 -13.77
N ARG A 2 9.14 5.18 -14.72
CA ARG A 2 7.82 4.53 -14.90
C ARG A 2 7.85 3.14 -14.25
N ALA A 3 6.85 2.81 -13.47
CA ALA A 3 6.70 1.50 -12.84
C ALA A 3 5.24 1.04 -12.93
N ARG A 4 5.01 -0.26 -12.94
CA ARG A 4 3.68 -0.86 -12.81
C ARG A 4 3.34 -1.16 -11.35
N SER A 5 4.35 -1.48 -10.55
CA SER A 5 4.20 -1.63 -9.11
C SER A 5 5.36 -1.04 -8.32
N GLY A 6 5.03 -0.50 -7.15
CA GLY A 6 5.98 -0.11 -6.12
C GLY A 6 5.74 -0.94 -4.87
N HIS A 7 6.74 -1.74 -4.49
CA HIS A 7 6.69 -2.68 -3.37
C HIS A 7 7.38 -2.07 -2.17
N ILE A 8 6.67 -1.98 -1.05
CA ILE A 8 7.18 -1.54 0.23
C ILE A 8 7.47 -2.78 1.08
N GLN A 9 8.75 -3.05 1.31
CA GLN A 9 9.22 -4.14 2.16
C GLN A 9 9.74 -3.57 3.47
N PHE A 10 9.12 -3.96 4.57
CA PHE A 10 9.51 -3.47 5.89
C PHE A 10 10.66 -4.29 6.48
N ASP A 11 11.43 -3.65 7.36
CA ASP A 11 12.44 -4.33 8.16
C ASP A 11 11.80 -5.40 9.07
N ARG A 12 12.58 -6.44 9.41
CA ARG A 12 12.11 -7.60 10.23
C ARG A 12 11.49 -7.23 11.59
N LYS A 13 11.79 -6.04 12.11
CA LYS A 13 11.26 -5.56 13.40
C LYS A 13 9.86 -4.95 13.29
N VAL A 14 9.42 -4.63 12.07
CA VAL A 14 8.09 -4.05 11.83
C VAL A 14 7.08 -5.19 11.79
N THR A 15 6.02 -5.06 12.57
CA THR A 15 4.89 -5.99 12.61
C THR A 15 3.66 -5.34 12.00
N TRP A 16 2.61 -6.11 11.69
CA TRP A 16 1.32 -5.53 11.30
C TRP A 16 0.79 -4.52 12.34
N ARG A 17 0.96 -4.80 13.63
CA ARG A 17 0.58 -3.87 14.71
C ARG A 17 1.35 -2.55 14.64
N SER A 18 2.61 -2.58 14.21
CA SER A 18 3.43 -1.38 14.03
C SER A 18 2.86 -0.43 12.96
N LEU A 19 2.10 -0.93 11.97
CA LEU A 19 1.50 -0.10 10.92
C LEU A 19 0.26 0.67 11.40
N ALA A 20 -0.40 0.23 12.47
CA ALA A 20 -1.66 0.83 12.96
C ALA A 20 -1.63 2.37 13.08
N PRO A 21 -0.63 3.02 13.71
CA PRO A 21 -0.59 4.49 13.80
C PRO A 21 -0.41 5.18 12.44
N ALA A 22 0.22 4.52 11.47
CA ALA A 22 0.48 5.09 10.14
C ALA A 22 -0.61 4.79 9.11
N PHE A 23 -1.49 3.81 9.37
CA PHE A 23 -2.35 3.24 8.35
C PHE A 23 -3.40 4.23 7.82
N ARG A 24 -4.12 4.94 8.70
CA ARG A 24 -5.08 5.97 8.27
C ARG A 24 -4.40 7.03 7.38
N PRO A 25 -3.27 7.65 7.80
CA PRO A 25 -2.51 8.56 6.94
C PRO A 25 -2.08 7.93 5.60
N VAL A 26 -1.65 6.67 5.59
CA VAL A 26 -1.25 5.95 4.38
C VAL A 26 -2.43 5.77 3.42
N LEU A 27 -3.56 5.29 3.93
CA LEU A 27 -4.74 5.03 3.12
C LEU A 27 -5.31 6.34 2.56
N LEU A 28 -5.46 7.37 3.38
CA LEU A 28 -5.93 8.68 2.92
C LEU A 28 -4.99 9.28 1.88
N LYS A 29 -3.66 9.19 2.10
CA LYS A 29 -2.70 9.70 1.12
C LYS A 29 -2.77 8.94 -0.20
N PHE A 30 -2.94 7.62 -0.14
CA PHE A 30 -3.15 6.80 -1.33
C PHE A 30 -4.41 7.21 -2.09
N LEU A 31 -5.56 7.35 -1.41
CA LEU A 31 -6.84 7.71 -2.03
C LEU A 31 -6.81 9.11 -2.64
N GLU A 32 -6.19 10.08 -1.95
CA GLU A 32 -5.99 11.45 -2.46
C GLU A 32 -5.14 11.44 -3.74
N GLU A 33 -3.95 10.82 -3.70
CA GLU A 33 -3.01 10.86 -4.83
C GLU A 33 -3.49 10.07 -6.06
N THR A 34 -4.43 9.15 -5.85
CA THR A 34 -5.04 8.34 -6.93
C THR A 34 -6.39 8.87 -7.39
N GLN A 35 -6.92 9.92 -6.74
CA GLN A 35 -8.27 10.43 -6.95
C GLN A 35 -9.36 9.35 -6.76
N GLN A 36 -9.15 8.46 -5.78
CA GLN A 36 -10.05 7.35 -5.44
C GLN A 36 -10.76 7.57 -4.09
N LEU A 37 -10.72 8.79 -3.54
CA LEU A 37 -11.42 9.13 -2.30
C LEU A 37 -12.94 9.06 -2.53
N PRO A 38 -13.68 8.22 -1.78
CA PRO A 38 -15.14 8.22 -1.80
C PRO A 38 -15.73 9.61 -1.48
N GLU A 39 -16.83 9.98 -2.13
CA GLU A 39 -17.55 11.23 -1.87
C GLU A 39 -18.16 11.25 -0.46
N ASP A 40 -18.66 10.11 -0.01
CA ASP A 40 -19.23 9.93 1.32
C ASP A 40 -18.13 9.55 2.33
N LEU A 41 -17.94 10.43 3.32
CA LEU A 41 -16.95 10.27 4.38
C LEU A 41 -17.23 9.08 5.29
N GLU A 42 -18.49 8.67 5.47
CA GLU A 42 -18.81 7.49 6.28
C GLU A 42 -18.23 6.22 5.65
N ASN A 43 -18.28 6.12 4.31
CA ASN A 43 -17.65 5.02 3.59
C ASN A 43 -16.13 4.99 3.77
N VAL A 44 -15.49 6.16 3.90
CA VAL A 44 -14.05 6.27 4.18
C VAL A 44 -13.73 5.77 5.59
N GLU A 45 -14.54 6.14 6.58
CA GLU A 45 -14.34 5.70 7.96
C GLU A 45 -14.55 4.20 8.13
N VAL A 46 -15.56 3.61 7.46
CA VAL A 46 -15.76 2.15 7.45
C VAL A 46 -14.55 1.44 6.87
N LEU A 47 -14.07 1.89 5.71
CA LEU A 47 -12.86 1.37 5.05
C LEU A 47 -11.63 1.39 5.96
N ILE A 48 -11.43 2.48 6.68
CA ILE A 48 -10.32 2.62 7.62
C ILE A 48 -10.50 1.66 8.78
N GLU A 49 -11.69 1.61 9.39
CA GLU A 49 -11.93 0.82 10.59
C GLU A 49 -11.83 -0.69 10.33
N GLU A 50 -12.30 -1.18 9.18
CA GLU A 50 -12.15 -2.58 8.74
C GLU A 50 -10.68 -3.01 8.80
N ASN A 51 -9.80 -2.23 8.17
CA ASN A 51 -8.37 -2.49 8.14
C ASN A 51 -7.70 -2.30 9.52
N MET A 52 -8.10 -1.27 10.26
CA MET A 52 -7.57 -1.00 11.59
C MET A 52 -7.90 -2.13 12.57
N ARG A 53 -9.06 -2.78 12.43
CA ARG A 53 -9.45 -3.95 13.25
C ARG A 53 -8.42 -5.08 13.15
N ASP A 54 -7.89 -5.33 11.96
CA ASP A 54 -6.85 -6.32 11.73
C ASP A 54 -5.49 -5.87 12.27
N LEU A 55 -5.09 -4.63 11.99
CA LEU A 55 -3.81 -4.09 12.46
C LEU A 55 -3.74 -4.05 13.99
N ARG A 56 -4.83 -3.66 14.67
CA ARG A 56 -4.94 -3.70 16.15
C ARG A 56 -4.88 -5.11 16.71
N LYS A 57 -5.19 -6.14 15.91
CA LYS A 57 -5.01 -7.55 16.26
C LYS A 57 -3.66 -8.12 15.81
N GLY A 58 -2.81 -7.31 15.16
CA GLY A 58 -1.54 -7.76 14.60
C GLY A 58 -1.70 -8.66 13.36
N ARG A 59 -2.83 -8.55 12.66
CA ARG A 59 -3.15 -9.30 11.44
C ARG A 59 -2.94 -8.44 10.20
N LYS A 60 -2.72 -9.11 9.08
CA LYS A 60 -2.60 -8.48 7.76
C LYS A 60 -3.90 -7.74 7.41
N PRO A 61 -3.87 -6.45 7.05
CA PRO A 61 -5.05 -5.73 6.59
C PRO A 61 -5.44 -6.13 5.15
N GLU A 62 -6.56 -5.65 4.67
CA GLU A 62 -6.99 -5.80 3.28
C GLU A 62 -6.28 -4.78 2.35
N GLY A 63 -6.12 -3.55 2.84
CA GLY A 63 -5.69 -2.39 2.09
C GLY A 63 -6.84 -1.76 1.32
N TYR A 64 -6.57 -1.44 0.06
CA TYR A 64 -7.57 -0.97 -0.90
C TYR A 64 -7.39 -1.77 -2.20
N ASN A 65 -7.89 -3.01 -2.20
CA ASN A 65 -7.78 -3.95 -3.31
C ASN A 65 -9.09 -4.01 -4.12
N ARG A 66 -9.57 -2.84 -4.58
CA ARG A 66 -10.83 -2.70 -5.33
C ARG A 66 -10.55 -2.35 -6.79
N GLU A 67 -11.57 -2.40 -7.64
CA GLU A 67 -11.43 -1.88 -9.00
C GLU A 67 -11.19 -0.36 -8.97
N GLY A 68 -10.26 0.11 -9.81
CA GLY A 68 -9.83 1.50 -9.83
C GLY A 68 -8.60 1.70 -10.71
N SER A 69 -8.03 2.90 -10.66
CA SER A 69 -6.80 3.26 -11.38
C SER A 69 -5.57 2.59 -10.74
N MET A 70 -5.56 2.52 -9.41
CA MET A 70 -4.54 1.82 -8.62
C MET A 70 -5.15 1.01 -7.48
N ARG A 71 -4.35 0.08 -6.96
CA ARG A 71 -4.68 -0.75 -5.80
C ARG A 71 -3.57 -0.66 -4.77
N LEU A 72 -3.95 -0.64 -3.50
CA LEU A 72 -3.04 -0.80 -2.36
C LEU A 72 -3.23 -2.22 -1.83
N VAL A 73 -2.27 -3.10 -2.10
CA VAL A 73 -2.44 -4.54 -1.88
C VAL A 73 -1.47 -5.07 -0.83
N PHE A 74 -2.02 -5.77 0.16
CA PHE A 74 -1.28 -6.49 1.18
C PHE A 74 -1.27 -7.99 0.83
N PRO A 75 -0.18 -8.53 0.27
CA PRO A 75 -0.12 -9.91 -0.21
C PRO A 75 -0.19 -10.93 0.93
N ILE A 76 -0.72 -12.11 0.63
CA ILE A 76 -0.65 -13.26 1.53
C ILE A 76 0.80 -13.75 1.55
N GLY A 77 1.40 -13.80 2.74
CA GLY A 77 2.78 -14.25 2.92
C GLY A 77 3.28 -14.07 4.34
N ASN A 78 4.54 -14.43 4.55
CA ASN A 78 5.20 -14.41 5.86
C ASN A 78 5.89 -13.07 6.18
N ARG A 79 5.91 -12.14 5.23
CA ARG A 79 6.56 -10.83 5.37
C ARG A 79 5.52 -9.75 5.59
N VAL A 80 5.89 -8.75 6.39
CA VAL A 80 5.15 -7.50 6.48
C VAL A 80 5.58 -6.65 5.29
N GLU A 81 4.74 -6.63 4.27
CA GLU A 81 4.98 -5.90 3.02
C GLU A 81 3.64 -5.53 2.38
N PHE A 82 3.68 -4.55 1.50
CA PHE A 82 2.56 -4.26 0.60
C PHE A 82 3.08 -3.67 -0.70
N TYR A 83 2.21 -3.53 -1.68
CA TYR A 83 2.57 -2.84 -2.92
C TYR A 83 1.42 -1.99 -3.43
N ILE A 84 1.79 -0.94 -4.16
CA ILE A 84 0.85 -0.18 -4.99
C ILE A 84 0.97 -0.72 -6.40
N TYR A 85 -0.17 -1.06 -7.00
CA TYR A 85 -0.25 -1.64 -8.33
C TYR A 85 -1.18 -0.82 -9.22
N GLY A 86 -0.66 -0.36 -10.37
CA GLY A 86 -1.44 0.32 -11.40
C GLY A 86 -1.79 -0.60 -12.58
N ARG A 87 -2.78 -0.18 -13.38
CA ARG A 87 -3.19 -0.91 -14.59
C ARG A 87 -2.06 -1.09 -15.61
N GLY A 88 -1.11 -0.15 -15.69
CA GLY A 88 0.05 -0.19 -16.58
C GLY A 88 1.31 0.42 -15.96
N LYS A 89 2.42 0.48 -16.73
CA LYS A 89 3.65 1.15 -16.31
C LYS A 89 3.50 2.66 -16.43
N THR A 90 3.42 3.37 -15.32
CA THR A 90 3.20 4.82 -15.31
C THR A 90 4.11 5.55 -14.31
N VAL A 91 4.26 6.86 -14.46
CA VAL A 91 5.05 7.68 -13.52
C VAL A 91 4.28 7.87 -12.22
N GLU A 92 2.96 7.87 -12.30
CA GLU A 92 2.05 8.05 -11.17
C GLU A 92 2.21 6.93 -10.15
N VAL A 93 2.38 5.66 -10.56
CA VAL A 93 2.62 4.56 -9.61
C VAL A 93 3.86 4.82 -8.75
N ALA A 94 4.96 5.27 -9.38
CA ALA A 94 6.18 5.61 -8.67
C ALA A 94 5.96 6.79 -7.72
N ARG A 95 5.32 7.86 -8.21
CA ARG A 95 4.98 9.05 -7.43
C ARG A 95 4.13 8.70 -6.20
N VAL A 96 3.05 7.95 -6.37
CA VAL A 96 2.14 7.54 -5.27
C VAL A 96 2.89 6.67 -4.26
N THR A 97 3.72 5.72 -4.72
CA THR A 97 4.53 4.87 -3.84
C THR A 97 5.50 5.69 -3.00
N GLU A 98 6.17 6.68 -3.60
CA GLU A 98 7.07 7.58 -2.88
C GLU A 98 6.32 8.46 -1.87
N GLN A 99 5.13 8.97 -2.20
CA GLN A 99 4.32 9.74 -1.25
C GLN A 99 3.89 8.89 -0.05
N VAL A 100 3.45 7.65 -0.28
CA VAL A 100 3.11 6.71 0.79
C VAL A 100 4.34 6.36 1.63
N SER A 101 5.49 6.14 1.00
CA SER A 101 6.78 5.93 1.67
C SER A 101 7.13 7.09 2.63
N ARG A 102 6.97 8.34 2.21
CA ARG A 102 7.18 9.51 3.08
C ARG A 102 6.27 9.50 4.31
N VAL A 103 5.01 9.07 4.17
CA VAL A 103 4.10 8.92 5.31
C VAL A 103 4.61 7.87 6.30
N LEU A 104 5.06 6.71 5.80
CA LEU A 104 5.63 5.65 6.63
C LEU A 104 6.91 6.11 7.35
N GLN A 105 7.78 6.86 6.67
CA GLN A 105 9.00 7.42 7.25
C GLN A 105 8.71 8.38 8.41
N LYS A 106 7.68 9.24 8.29
CA LYS A 106 7.22 10.11 9.39
C LYS A 106 6.82 9.32 10.64
N HIS A 107 6.30 8.11 10.45
CA HIS A 107 5.94 7.18 11.54
C HIS A 107 7.09 6.25 11.95
N ARG A 108 8.32 6.51 11.48
CA ARG A 108 9.54 5.74 11.80
C ARG A 108 9.46 4.26 11.40
N LEU A 109 8.63 3.92 10.41
CA LEU A 109 8.54 2.58 9.87
C LEU A 109 9.62 2.37 8.81
N LYS A 110 10.72 1.71 9.18
CA LYS A 110 11.82 1.41 8.26
C LYS A 110 11.39 0.44 7.17
N HIS A 111 11.67 0.81 5.92
CA HIS A 111 11.31 0.05 4.75
C HIS A 111 12.20 0.40 3.55
N THR A 112 12.11 -0.43 2.52
CA THR A 112 12.70 -0.20 1.20
C THR A 112 11.60 -0.19 0.14
N ILE A 113 11.88 0.44 -1.00
CA ILE A 113 10.99 0.39 -2.18
C ILE A 113 11.68 -0.45 -3.25
N GLU A 114 10.98 -1.48 -3.75
CA GLU A 114 11.38 -2.24 -4.93
C GLU A 114 10.35 -2.05 -6.05
N TRP A 115 10.80 -1.90 -7.29
CA TRP A 115 9.92 -1.66 -8.43
C TRP A 115 9.68 -2.93 -9.24
N ASP A 116 8.46 -3.10 -9.77
CA ASP A 116 8.09 -4.14 -10.73
C ASP A 116 8.44 -5.60 -10.31
N ARG A 117 8.22 -5.93 -9.02
CA ARG A 117 8.50 -7.26 -8.45
C ARG A 117 7.34 -8.25 -8.53
N LEU A 118 6.23 -7.90 -9.18
CA LEU A 118 5.08 -8.81 -9.31
C LEU A 118 5.42 -9.99 -10.22
N LYS A 119 5.52 -11.19 -9.62
CA LYS A 119 5.84 -12.45 -10.34
C LYS A 119 4.89 -12.77 -11.49
N LEU A 120 3.62 -12.36 -11.40
CA LEU A 120 2.63 -12.54 -12.48
C LEU A 120 3.08 -11.86 -13.80
N PHE A 121 3.95 -10.85 -13.70
CA PHE A 121 4.47 -10.07 -14.81
C PHE A 121 5.99 -10.15 -14.91
N ALA A 122 6.64 -11.04 -14.13
CA ALA A 122 8.01 -11.40 -14.41
C ALA A 122 7.98 -12.07 -15.79
N GLU A 123 8.44 -11.36 -16.81
CA GLU A 123 8.52 -11.86 -18.16
C GLU A 123 9.06 -13.29 -18.10
N LYS A 124 8.32 -14.25 -18.68
CA LYS A 124 8.93 -15.51 -19.10
C LYS A 124 10.05 -15.08 -20.04
N LYS A 125 11.29 -15.01 -19.53
CA LYS A 125 12.47 -14.98 -20.37
C LYS A 125 12.38 -16.26 -21.20
N ALA A 126 11.95 -16.10 -22.46
CA ALA A 126 12.11 -17.11 -23.49
C ALA A 126 13.60 -17.22 -23.83
#